data_AF-A0A2K1IML7-F1
#
_entry.id   AF-A0A2K1IML7-F1
#
_cell.length_a   1.000
_cell.length_b   1.000
_cell.length_c   1.000
_cell.angle_alpha   90.00
_cell.angle_beta   90.00
_cell.angle_gamma   90.00
#
_symmetry.space_group_name_H-M   'P 1'
#
loop_
_entity.id
_entity.type
_entity.pdbx_description
1 polymer ?
#
loop_
_entity_poly.entity_id
_entity_poly.type
_entity_poly.pdbx_seq_one_letter_code
_entity_poly.pdbx_strand_id
1 'polypeptide(L)'
;MELTQKYPYVILLDCIYKTNKFQMPLYIIGVTSLNSTFSSCFVFLMEEKEANYVWILKRVKSLFDDGVTLLTLVIGRELAMMFVIEKVFHMSTNLFCVLYINKYIFIN
;
A
#
# COMPACT_ATOMS: atom_id res chain seq x y z
N MET A 1 4.52 12.07 -9.13
CA MET A 1 5.13 10.83 -9.63
C MET A 1 6.66 10.85 -9.57
N GLU A 2 7.32 12.00 -9.70
CA GLU A 2 8.79 12.11 -9.68
C GLU A 2 9.45 11.47 -8.43
N LEU A 3 8.90 11.71 -7.23
CA LEU A 3 9.40 11.08 -6.00
C LEU A 3 9.18 9.56 -5.97
N THR A 4 8.07 9.07 -6.51
CA THR A 4 7.75 7.64 -6.58
C THR A 4 8.77 6.88 -7.45
N GLN A 5 9.17 7.48 -8.56
CA GLN A 5 10.19 6.92 -9.45
C GLN A 5 11.60 7.03 -8.84
N LYS A 6 11.89 8.13 -8.14
CA LYS A 6 13.18 8.36 -7.49
C LYS A 6 13.43 7.48 -6.26
N TYR A 7 12.36 7.08 -5.56
CA TYR A 7 12.41 6.24 -4.37
C TYR A 7 11.47 5.03 -4.50
N PRO A 8 11.77 4.07 -5.40
CA PRO A 8 10.84 3.01 -5.76
C PRO A 8 10.95 1.78 -4.85
N TYR A 9 11.73 1.86 -3.76
CA TYR A 9 12.10 0.68 -2.98
C TYR A 9 11.10 0.31 -1.90
N VAL A 10 10.41 1.28 -1.29
CA VAL A 10 9.52 1.05 -0.16
C VAL A 10 8.23 1.81 -0.37
N ILE A 11 7.12 1.07 -0.39
CA ILE A 11 5.77 1.63 -0.42
C ILE A 11 4.98 1.09 0.77
N LEU A 12 4.21 1.98 1.41
CA LEU A 12 3.18 1.59 2.35
C LEU A 12 1.82 1.72 1.70
N LEU A 13 1.03 0.65 1.81
CA LEU A 13 -0.35 0.63 1.37
C LEU A 13 -1.23 0.75 2.60
N ASP A 14 -1.86 1.91 2.76
CA ASP A 14 -2.74 2.22 3.87
C ASP A 14 -4.20 2.11 3.44
N CYS A 15 -4.85 1.09 3.97
CA CYS A 15 -6.28 0.89 3.85
C CYS A 15 -6.97 1.58 5.02
N ILE A 16 -7.09 2.91 4.96
CA ILE A 16 -7.84 3.66 5.96
C ILE A 16 -9.33 3.52 5.68
N TYR A 17 -9.89 2.44 6.22
CA TYR A 17 -11.31 2.21 6.23
C TYR A 17 -12.03 3.25 7.11
N LYS A 18 -13.08 3.87 6.57
CA LYS A 18 -14.14 4.63 7.29
C LYS A 18 -13.87 6.06 7.78
N THR A 19 -12.88 6.83 7.30
CA THR A 19 -12.73 8.26 7.72
C THR A 19 -12.97 9.30 6.64
N ASN A 20 -13.22 8.93 5.38
CA ASN A 20 -13.61 9.86 4.33
C ASN A 20 -15.12 9.71 4.02
N LYS A 21 -15.79 10.81 3.61
CA LYS A 21 -17.17 10.84 3.10
C LYS A 21 -17.46 9.74 2.08
N PHE A 22 -16.43 9.30 1.37
CA PHE A 22 -16.50 8.25 0.35
C PHE A 22 -16.19 6.84 0.85
N GLN A 23 -15.88 6.62 2.13
CA GLN A 23 -15.59 5.32 2.77
C GLN A 23 -14.53 4.42 2.11
N MET A 24 -13.84 4.87 1.05
CA MET A 24 -13.14 3.98 0.12
C MET A 24 -11.74 4.44 -0.38
N PRO A 25 -10.85 5.09 0.42
CA PRO A 25 -9.50 5.39 -0.06
C PRO A 25 -8.48 4.28 0.31
N LEU A 26 -7.89 3.66 -0.70
CA LEU A 26 -6.57 3.04 -0.58
C LEU A 26 -5.52 4.13 -0.81
N TYR A 27 -4.63 4.31 0.16
CA TYR A 27 -3.57 5.31 0.10
C TYR A 27 -2.20 4.65 -0.04
N ILE A 28 -1.39 5.18 -0.94
CA ILE A 28 -0.05 4.67 -1.22
C ILE A 28 0.95 5.73 -0.80
N ILE A 29 1.76 5.39 0.20
CA ILE A 29 2.78 6.25 0.78
C ILE A 29 4.13 5.74 0.32
N GLY A 30 4.96 6.62 -0.24
CA GLY A 30 6.36 6.29 -0.52
C GLY A 30 7.26 6.66 0.65
N VAL A 31 8.41 5.98 0.77
CA VAL A 31 9.45 6.30 1.77
C VAL A 31 10.73 6.69 1.05
N THR A 32 11.35 7.79 1.47
CA THR A 32 12.66 8.22 0.96
C THR A 32 13.80 7.53 1.71
N SER A 33 15.02 7.61 1.17
CA SER A 33 16.23 7.13 1.85
C SER A 33 16.56 7.86 3.15
N LEU A 34 15.91 9.00 3.42
CA LEU A 34 16.03 9.76 4.66
C LEU A 34 14.95 9.39 5.69
N ASN A 35 14.24 8.27 5.48
CA ASN A 35 13.15 7.80 6.32
C ASN A 35 11.99 8.82 6.43
N SER A 36 11.84 9.70 5.45
CA SER A 36 10.69 10.60 5.33
C SER A 36 9.63 9.99 4.43
N THR A 37 8.35 10.29 4.68
CA THR A 37 7.23 9.77 3.91
C THR A 37 6.67 10.82 2.95
N PHE A 38 6.09 10.37 1.84
CA PHE A 38 5.37 11.23 0.90
C PHE A 38 4.14 10.53 0.31
N SER A 39 3.18 11.33 -0.14
CA SER A 39 2.01 10.84 -0.88
C SER A 39 2.43 10.33 -2.26
N SER A 40 2.36 9.03 -2.51
CA SER A 40 2.68 8.46 -3.82
C SER A 40 1.45 8.40 -4.73
N CYS A 41 0.34 7.84 -4.24
CA CYS A 41 -0.89 7.68 -5.02
C CYS A 41 -2.12 7.56 -4.10
N PHE A 42 -3.27 8.03 -4.60
CA PHE A 42 -4.58 7.81 -3.98
C PHE A 42 -5.43 6.98 -4.93
N VAL A 43 -6.10 5.96 -4.39
CA VAL A 43 -6.99 5.11 -5.18
C VAL A 43 -8.35 5.02 -4.49
N PHE A 44 -9.39 5.30 -5.26
CA PHE A 44 -10.78 5.17 -4.83
C PHE A 44 -11.35 3.84 -5.33
N LEU A 45 -11.75 2.98 -4.40
CA LEU A 45 -12.22 1.63 -4.68
C LEU A 45 -13.73 1.55 -4.57
N MET A 46 -14.47 1.41 -5.69
CA MET A 46 -15.94 1.31 -5.62
C MET A 46 -16.44 0.06 -4.89
N GLU A 47 -15.71 -1.04 -5.03
CA GLU A 47 -16.00 -2.31 -4.36
C GLU A 47 -14.68 -2.98 -3.95
N GLU A 48 -14.70 -3.65 -2.81
CA GLU A 48 -13.52 -4.28 -2.19
C GLU A 48 -13.49 -5.77 -2.50
N LYS A 49 -13.53 -6.06 -3.80
CA LYS A 49 -13.39 -7.42 -4.31
C LYS A 49 -11.93 -7.67 -4.67
N GLU A 50 -11.50 -8.92 -4.54
CA GLU A 50 -10.15 -9.37 -4.90
C GLU A 50 -9.73 -8.86 -6.30
N ALA A 51 -10.63 -8.97 -7.29
CA ALA A 51 -10.38 -8.51 -8.65
C ALA A 51 -10.05 -7.01 -8.75
N ASN A 52 -10.67 -6.19 -7.91
CA ASN A 52 -10.48 -4.74 -7.89
C ASN A 52 -9.10 -4.41 -7.31
N TYR A 53 -8.72 -5.09 -6.22
CA TYR A 53 -7.36 -4.98 -5.67
C TYR A 53 -6.30 -5.43 -6.68
N VAL A 54 -6.52 -6.55 -7.39
CA VAL A 54 -5.58 -7.05 -8.41
C VAL A 54 -5.37 -6.00 -9.48
N TRP A 55 -6.46 -5.42 -9.98
CA TRP A 55 -6.40 -4.41 -11.03
C TRP A 55 -5.63 -3.16 -10.59
N ILE A 56 -5.92 -2.65 -9.39
CA ILE A 56 -5.24 -1.48 -8.85
C ILE A 56 -3.77 -1.76 -8.60
N LEU A 57 -3.44 -2.88 -7.96
CA LEU A 57 -2.05 -3.18 -7.60
C LEU A 57 -1.20 -3.41 -8.85
N LYS A 58 -1.77 -3.96 -9.93
CA LYS A 58 -1.11 -3.98 -11.26
C LYS A 58 -0.89 -2.57 -11.80
N ARG A 59 -1.86 -1.67 -11.65
CA ARG A 59 -1.72 -0.28 -12.08
C ARG A 59 -0.65 0.47 -11.29
N VAL A 60 -0.58 0.23 -9.97
CA VAL A 60 0.45 0.77 -9.09
C VAL A 60 1.82 0.23 -9.48
N LYS A 61 1.93 -1.08 -9.76
CA LYS A 61 3.17 -1.68 -10.24
C LYS A 61 3.67 -1.02 -11.52
N SER A 62 2.77 -0.63 -12.43
CA SER A 62 3.13 0.10 -13.66
C SER A 62 3.68 1.53 -13.45
N LEU A 63 3.67 2.05 -12.21
CA LEU A 63 4.32 3.32 -11.87
C LEU A 63 5.83 3.18 -11.64
N PHE A 64 6.32 1.95 -11.52
CA PHE A 64 7.71 1.61 -11.26
C PHE A 64 8.32 0.94 -12.48
N ASP A 65 9.63 1.14 -12.68
CA ASP A 65 10.36 0.53 -13.79
C ASP A 65 10.46 -1.00 -13.63
N ASP A 66 10.49 -1.69 -14.76
CA ASP A 66 10.65 -3.14 -14.82
C ASP A 66 12.01 -3.55 -14.21
N GLY A 67 11.99 -4.23 -13.06
CA GLY A 67 13.17 -4.70 -12.36
C GLY A 67 13.32 -4.18 -10.92
N VAL A 68 12.51 -3.21 -10.50
CA VAL A 68 12.51 -2.79 -9.09
C VAL A 68 11.79 -3.81 -8.21
N THR A 69 12.51 -4.33 -7.22
CA THR A 69 11.90 -5.12 -6.15
C THR A 69 11.36 -4.16 -5.09
N LEU A 70 10.03 -4.01 -5.08
CA LEU A 70 9.32 -3.22 -4.09
C LEU A 70 9.29 -3.96 -2.75
N LEU A 71 9.55 -3.26 -1.66
CA LEU A 71 9.14 -3.66 -0.33
C LEU A 71 7.75 -3.09 -0.07
N THR A 72 6.77 -3.97 0.05
CA THR A 72 5.37 -3.58 0.25
C THR A 72 5.00 -3.74 1.72
N LEU A 73 4.74 -2.61 2.38
CA LEU A 73 4.29 -2.57 3.77
C LEU A 73 2.77 -2.38 3.80
N VAL A 74 2.03 -3.34 4.33
CA VAL A 74 0.56 -3.24 4.41
C VAL A 74 0.17 -2.67 5.77
N ILE A 75 -0.61 -1.59 5.72
CA ILE A 75 -1.24 -0.96 6.88
C ILE A 75 -2.75 -1.21 6.75
N GLY A 76 -3.21 -2.32 7.32
CA GLY A 76 -4.63 -2.71 7.29
C GLY A 76 -4.87 -4.19 7.60
N ARG A 77 -6.06 -4.55 8.09
CA ARG A 77 -6.49 -5.92 8.42
C ARG A 77 -7.31 -6.59 7.29
N GLU A 78 -7.11 -6.18 6.05
CA GLU A 78 -7.92 -6.63 4.92
C GLU A 78 -7.28 -7.89 4.29
N LEU A 79 -7.90 -9.04 4.55
CA LEU A 79 -7.36 -10.35 4.14
C LEU A 79 -7.30 -10.50 2.61
N ALA A 80 -8.24 -9.91 1.85
CA ALA A 80 -8.21 -10.01 0.40
C ALA A 80 -7.00 -9.26 -0.17
N MET A 81 -6.68 -8.08 0.34
CA MET A 81 -5.50 -7.32 -0.04
C MET A 81 -4.20 -8.06 0.26
N MET A 82 -4.09 -8.70 1.43
CA MET A 82 -2.90 -9.50 1.76
C MET A 82 -2.67 -10.61 0.73
N PHE A 83 -3.74 -11.34 0.40
CA PHE A 83 -3.70 -12.40 -0.60
C PHE A 83 -3.37 -11.88 -2.00
N VAL A 84 -3.91 -10.72 -2.38
CA VAL A 84 -3.64 -10.10 -3.68
C VAL A 84 -2.21 -9.56 -3.78
N ILE A 85 -1.66 -9.02 -2.71
CA ILE A 85 -0.28 -8.51 -2.71
C ILE A 85 0.69 -9.66 -2.94
N GLU A 86 0.48 -10.81 -2.29
CA GLU A 86 1.26 -12.02 -2.56
C GLU A 86 1.13 -12.45 -4.03
N LYS A 87 -0.03 -12.22 -4.67
CA LYS A 87 -0.28 -12.49 -6.10
C LYS A 87 0.23 -11.44 -7.09
N VAL A 88 0.60 -10.23 -6.67
CA VAL A 88 1.02 -9.15 -7.60
C VAL A 88 2.48 -8.75 -7.38
N PHE A 89 2.92 -8.81 -6.13
CA PHE A 89 4.25 -8.51 -5.64
C PHE A 89 4.90 -9.75 -5.02
N HIS A 90 4.96 -10.85 -5.78
CA HIS A 90 5.49 -12.14 -5.32
C HIS A 90 6.93 -12.09 -4.75
N MET A 91 7.70 -11.04 -5.09
CA MET A 91 9.08 -10.84 -4.63
C MET A 91 9.19 -9.81 -3.49
N SER A 92 8.10 -9.18 -3.07
CA SER A 92 8.12 -8.20 -1.98
C SER A 92 8.05 -8.88 -0.62
N THR A 93 8.88 -8.45 0.33
CA THR A 93 8.68 -8.81 1.74
C THR A 93 7.47 -8.05 2.28
N ASN A 94 6.42 -8.78 2.63
CA ASN A 94 5.23 -8.20 3.24
C ASN A 94 5.50 -8.00 4.74
N LEU A 95 5.62 -6.74 5.19
CA LEU A 95 5.72 -6.46 6.63
C LEU A 95 4.48 -5.70 7.09
N PHE A 96 3.95 -6.13 8.24
CA PHE A 96 2.93 -5.40 8.95
C PHE A 96 3.54 -4.17 9.62
N CYS A 97 2.88 -3.01 9.47
CA CYS A 97 3.39 -1.79 10.07
C CYS A 97 3.27 -1.80 11.60
N VAL A 98 4.40 -1.59 12.28
CA VAL A 98 4.50 -1.47 13.74
C VAL A 98 3.63 -0.33 14.29
N LEU A 99 3.39 0.73 13.52
CA LEU A 99 2.51 1.84 13.94
C LEU A 99 1.04 1.38 14.10
N TYR A 100 0.60 0.40 13.30
CA TYR A 100 -0.73 -0.19 13.43
C TYR A 100 -0.81 -1.13 14.64
N ILE A 101 0.23 -1.93 14.88
CA ILE A 101 0.36 -2.78 16.07
C ILE A 101 0.30 -1.89 17.33
N ASN A 102 1.07 -0.81 17.37
CA ASN A 102 1.10 0.11 18.50
C ASN A 102 -0.25 0.79 18.70
N LYS A 103 -0.93 1.25 17.63
CA LYS A 103 -2.31 1.78 17.76
C LYS A 103 -3.27 0.76 18.38
N TYR A 104 -3.12 -0.53 18.09
CA TYR A 104 -3.98 -1.57 18.68
C TYR A 104 -3.61 -1.96 20.11
N ILE A 105 -2.33 -1.95 20.47
CA ILE A 105 -1.87 -2.27 21.83
C ILE A 105 -2.24 -1.14 22.80
N PHE A 106 -2.18 0.12 22.38
CA PHE A 106 -2.51 1.28 23.23
C PHE A 106 -4.00 1.67 23.24
N ILE A 107 -4.88 0.91 22.56
CA ILE A 107 -6.35 1.11 22.60
C ILE A 107 -7.05 0.08 23.51
N ASN A 108 -6.32 -0.84 24.14
CA ASN A 108 -6.85 -1.72 25.19
C ASN A 108 -6.40 -1.29 26.58
#